data_AF-A0A8H3V752-F1
#
_entry.id   AF-A0A8H3V752-F1
#
_cell.length_a   1.000
_cell.length_b   1.000
_cell.length_c   1.000
_cell.angle_alpha   90.00
_cell.angle_beta   90.00
_cell.angle_gamma   90.00
#
_symmetry.space_group_name_H-M   'P 1'
#
loop_
_entity.id
_entity.type
_entity.pdbx_description
1 polymer ?
#
loop_
_entity_poly.entity_id
_entity_poly.type
_entity_poly.pdbx_seq_one_letter_code
_entity_poly.pdbx_strand_id
1 'polypeptide(L)'
;MSQSTDYTYDAQGQFFPYFLLTITSVVTIPCTISWLRKSKDLENTAPRIHSDYQPEHADIIAKLKAKQKRKERKIKRAIVSIVGWLVIAFMVYLIIVTARTITKIWDPYDVLGVSRSATEKQIKSL
;
A
#
# COMPACT_ATOMS: atom_id res chain seq x y z
N MET A 1 24.20 13.80 33.08
CA MET A 1 24.08 14.30 31.69
C MET A 1 23.15 13.33 30.96
N SER A 2 21.89 13.71 30.74
CA SER A 2 20.96 12.87 29.99
C SER A 2 21.41 12.83 28.53
N GLN A 3 21.79 11.66 28.02
CA GLN A 3 21.91 11.41 26.60
C GLN A 3 20.52 11.54 25.99
N SER A 4 20.18 12.72 25.51
CA SER A 4 19.08 12.91 24.56
C SER A 4 19.45 12.14 23.29
N THR A 5 18.62 11.20 22.87
CA THR A 5 18.79 10.54 21.58
C THR A 5 18.48 11.56 20.49
N ASP A 6 19.51 12.18 19.94
CA ASP A 6 19.33 13.14 18.85
C ASP A 6 18.79 12.42 17.62
N TYR A 7 17.56 12.75 17.25
CA TYR A 7 16.90 12.16 16.09
C TYR A 7 17.34 12.91 14.83
N THR A 8 18.03 12.22 13.93
CA THR A 8 18.41 12.78 12.62
C THR A 8 17.38 12.37 11.58
N TYR A 9 16.71 13.34 10.98
CA TYR A 9 15.75 13.12 9.89
C TYR A 9 16.46 12.75 8.58
N ASP A 10 15.76 12.00 7.73
CA ASP A 10 16.21 11.61 6.40
C ASP A 10 16.19 12.81 5.43
N ALA A 11 17.24 13.65 5.49
CA ALA A 11 17.36 14.83 4.65
C ALA A 11 17.56 14.50 3.16
N GLN A 12 18.08 13.32 2.84
CA GLN A 12 18.37 12.90 1.47
C GLN A 12 17.22 12.12 0.82
N GLY A 13 16.18 11.81 1.58
CA GLY A 13 15.01 11.12 1.06
C GLY A 13 15.25 9.65 0.72
N GLN A 14 16.22 9.01 1.37
CA GLN A 14 16.62 7.64 1.09
C GLN A 14 15.69 6.61 1.73
N PHE A 15 15.16 6.88 2.92
CA PHE A 15 14.46 5.90 3.75
C PHE A 15 12.95 6.13 3.80
N PHE A 16 12.49 7.39 3.81
CA PHE A 16 11.06 7.68 3.89
C PHE A 16 10.22 7.04 2.77
N PRO A 17 10.71 6.87 1.51
CA PRO A 17 9.90 6.28 0.46
C PRO A 17 9.49 4.84 0.78
N TYR A 18 10.35 4.06 1.42
CA TYR A 18 10.04 2.71 1.88
C TYR A 18 8.99 2.71 2.99
N PHE A 19 9.11 3.62 3.96
CA PHE A 19 8.15 3.78 5.05
C PHE A 19 6.76 4.18 4.54
N LEU A 20 6.68 5.18 3.67
CA LEU A 20 5.42 5.61 3.06
C LEU A 20 4.81 4.53 2.17
N LEU A 21 5.63 3.83 1.38
CA LEU A 21 5.19 2.73 0.54
C LEU A 21 4.55 1.63 1.38
N THR A 22 5.18 1.23 2.49
CA THR A 22 4.67 0.16 3.37
C THR A 22 3.34 0.54 4.03
N ILE A 23 3.25 1.71 4.68
CA ILE A 23 2.00 2.16 5.32
C ILE A 23 0.89 2.31 4.28
N THR A 24 1.20 2.92 3.13
CA THR A 24 0.22 3.10 2.06
C THR A 24 -0.25 1.74 1.52
N SER A 25 0.64 0.76 1.38
CA SER A 25 0.30 -0.60 0.94
C SER A 25 -0.60 -1.31 1.95
N VAL A 26 -0.31 -1.19 3.25
CA VAL A 26 -1.12 -1.79 4.32
C VAL A 26 -2.56 -1.30 4.28
N VAL A 27 -2.81 -0.05 3.87
CA VAL A 27 -4.18 0.50 3.73
C VAL A 27 -4.77 0.19 2.34
N THR A 28 -3.99 0.37 1.28
CA THR A 28 -4.46 0.29 -0.11
C THR A 28 -4.87 -1.13 -0.49
N ILE A 29 -4.11 -2.14 -0.08
CA ILE A 29 -4.38 -3.55 -0.41
C ILE A 29 -5.74 -4.01 0.15
N PRO A 30 -6.04 -3.92 1.47
CA PRO A 30 -7.33 -4.35 1.99
C PRO A 30 -8.48 -3.50 1.46
N CYS A 31 -8.29 -2.20 1.22
CA CYS A 31 -9.30 -1.37 0.56
C CYS A 31 -9.61 -1.87 -0.86
N THR A 32 -8.58 -2.24 -1.62
CA THR A 32 -8.72 -2.76 -2.99
C THR A 32 -9.43 -4.11 -3.00
N ILE A 33 -9.06 -5.03 -2.11
CA ILE A 33 -9.74 -6.32 -1.94
C ILE A 33 -11.20 -6.11 -1.53
N SER A 34 -11.47 -5.21 -0.59
CA SER A 34 -12.83 -4.88 -0.12
C SER A 34 -13.71 -4.31 -1.23
N TRP A 35 -13.13 -3.57 -2.17
CA TRP A 35 -13.84 -3.03 -3.32
C TRP A 35 -14.11 -4.10 -4.40
N LEU A 36 -13.14 -4.97 -4.69
CA LEU A 36 -13.25 -6.04 -5.67
C LEU A 36 -14.13 -7.21 -5.20
N ARG A 37 -14.24 -7.43 -3.88
CA ARG A 37 -15.06 -8.51 -3.32
C ARG A 37 -16.54 -8.25 -3.58
N LYS A 38 -17.24 -9.23 -4.16
CA LYS A 38 -18.71 -9.18 -4.34
C LYS A 38 -19.41 -8.98 -2.99
N SER A 39 -20.37 -8.06 -2.95
CA SER A 39 -21.17 -7.78 -1.75
C SER A 39 -22.08 -8.96 -1.41
N LYS A 40 -21.88 -9.55 -0.23
CA LYS A 40 -22.77 -10.54 0.39
C LYS A 40 -23.94 -9.84 1.11
N ASP A 41 -24.66 -8.97 0.40
CA ASP A 41 -25.88 -8.39 0.98
C ASP A 41 -26.92 -9.50 1.17
N LEU A 42 -27.66 -9.45 2.27
CA LEU A 42 -28.79 -10.34 2.56
C LEU A 42 -29.81 -10.36 1.40
N GLU A 43 -29.96 -9.26 0.65
CA GLU A 43 -30.78 -9.23 -0.58
C GLU A 43 -30.29 -10.20 -1.68
N ASN A 44 -29.00 -10.55 -1.70
CA ASN A 44 -28.40 -11.45 -2.68
C ASN A 44 -28.21 -12.89 -2.12
N THR A 45 -28.45 -13.13 -0.83
CA THR A 45 -28.13 -14.41 -0.16
C THR A 45 -29.29 -15.01 0.62
N ALA A 46 -30.27 -14.20 1.05
CA ALA A 46 -31.47 -14.69 1.74
C ALA A 46 -32.59 -15.03 0.74
N PRO A 47 -33.42 -16.05 1.04
CA PRO A 47 -34.63 -16.33 0.26
C PRO A 47 -35.56 -15.11 0.33
N ARG A 48 -35.98 -14.62 -0.83
CA ARG A 48 -36.85 -13.46 -0.95
C ARG A 48 -38.29 -13.89 -0.71
N ILE A 49 -39.03 -13.18 0.14
CA ILE A 49 -40.47 -13.40 0.28
C ILE A 49 -41.11 -13.02 -1.06
N HIS A 50 -41.76 -14.01 -1.69
CA HIS A 50 -42.51 -13.79 -2.92
C HIS A 50 -43.82 -13.06 -2.56
N SER A 51 -43.95 -11.82 -3.02
CA SER A 51 -45.16 -11.02 -2.88
C SER A 51 -45.49 -10.43 -4.24
N ASP A 52 -46.73 -10.60 -4.70
CA ASP A 52 -47.22 -10.02 -5.96
C ASP A 52 -47.58 -8.52 -5.82
N TYR A 53 -47.43 -7.95 -4.63
CA TYR A 53 -47.69 -6.53 -4.40
C TYR A 53 -46.61 -5.65 -5.04
N GLN A 54 -47.02 -4.80 -5.99
CA GLN A 54 -46.18 -3.75 -6.54
C GLN A 54 -46.62 -2.37 -5.99
N PRO A 55 -45.72 -1.62 -5.35
CA PRO A 55 -46.04 -0.26 -4.91
C PRO A 55 -46.20 0.69 -6.11
N GLU A 56 -47.04 1.71 -5.95
CA GLU A 56 -47.44 2.69 -6.98
C GLU A 56 -46.26 3.39 -7.69
N HIS A 57 -45.09 3.43 -7.05
CA HIS A 57 -43.86 4.04 -7.57
C HIS A 57 -42.65 3.09 -7.54
N ALA A 58 -42.86 1.82 -7.87
CA ALA A 58 -41.81 0.79 -7.89
C ALA A 58 -40.55 1.20 -8.67
N ASP A 59 -40.70 1.89 -9.80
CA ASP A 59 -39.58 2.34 -10.63
C ASP A 59 -38.69 3.38 -9.95
N ILE A 60 -39.30 4.30 -9.20
CA ILE A 60 -38.58 5.36 -8.48
C ILE A 60 -37.83 4.74 -7.31
N ILE A 61 -38.48 3.84 -6.57
CA ILE A 61 -37.88 3.12 -5.45
C ILE A 61 -36.71 2.26 -5.94
N ALA A 62 -36.86 1.55 -7.06
CA ALA A 62 -35.80 0.74 -7.65
C ALA A 62 -34.60 1.60 -8.09
N LYS A 63 -34.85 2.75 -8.73
CA LYS A 63 -33.78 3.70 -9.14
C LYS A 63 -33.04 4.27 -7.93
N LEU A 64 -33.75 4.65 -6.87
CA LEU A 64 -33.15 5.17 -5.64
C LEU A 64 -32.31 4.10 -4.93
N LYS A 65 -32.84 2.88 -4.81
CA LYS A 65 -32.15 1.74 -4.19
C LYS A 65 -30.88 1.36 -4.95
N ALA A 66 -30.95 1.32 -6.28
CA ALA A 66 -29.80 1.08 -7.14
C ALA A 66 -28.73 2.19 -7.02
N LYS A 67 -29.17 3.46 -6.95
CA LYS A 67 -28.28 4.62 -6.77
C LYS A 67 -27.59 4.58 -5.40
N GLN A 68 -28.32 4.29 -4.34
CA GLN A 68 -27.80 4.21 -2.97
C GLN A 68 -26.82 3.04 -2.78
N LYS A 69 -27.15 1.86 -3.33
CA LYS A 69 -26.29 0.66 -3.32
C LYS A 69 -24.93 0.88 -4.00
N ARG A 70 -24.88 1.76 -5.00
CA ARG A 70 -23.64 2.17 -5.69
C ARG A 70 -22.91 3.29 -4.95
N LYS A 71 -23.63 4.23 -4.33
CA LYS A 71 -23.07 5.52 -3.86
C LYS A 71 -22.20 5.45 -2.62
N GLU A 72 -22.59 4.71 -1.58
CA GLU A 72 -22.14 5.14 -0.25
C GLU A 72 -20.76 4.62 0.18
N ARG A 73 -20.35 3.43 -0.26
CA ARG A 73 -19.10 2.81 0.23
C ARG A 73 -18.16 2.35 -0.88
N LYS A 74 -18.68 1.92 -2.03
CA LYS A 74 -17.85 1.41 -3.14
C LYS A 74 -17.07 2.53 -3.82
N ILE A 75 -17.68 3.68 -4.08
CA ILE A 75 -17.02 4.83 -4.73
C ILE A 75 -15.92 5.40 -3.83
N LYS A 76 -16.20 5.62 -2.54
CA LYS A 76 -15.20 6.13 -1.60
C LYS A 76 -13.99 5.19 -1.49
N ARG A 77 -14.23 3.88 -1.37
CA ARG A 77 -13.15 2.86 -1.36
C ARG A 77 -12.37 2.82 -2.66
N ALA A 78 -13.04 2.93 -3.81
CA ALA A 78 -12.39 2.97 -5.12
C ALA A 78 -11.46 4.18 -5.25
N ILE A 79 -11.92 5.38 -4.85
CA ILE A 79 -11.10 6.59 -4.87
C ILE A 79 -9.88 6.44 -3.97
N VAL A 80 -10.06 5.97 -2.73
CA VAL A 80 -8.94 5.75 -1.79
C VAL A 80 -7.94 4.74 -2.36
N SER A 81 -8.41 3.63 -2.93
CA SER A 81 -7.56 2.65 -3.57
C SER A 81 -6.77 3.25 -4.74
N ILE A 82 -7.41 4.01 -5.62
CA ILE A 82 -6.75 4.65 -6.78
C ILE A 82 -5.66 5.61 -6.30
N VAL A 83 -5.98 6.48 -5.34
CA VAL A 83 -5.01 7.44 -4.77
C VAL A 83 -3.85 6.70 -4.10
N GLY A 84 -4.13 5.64 -3.35
CA GLY A 84 -3.10 4.80 -2.72
C GLY A 84 -2.15 4.18 -3.74
N TRP A 85 -2.67 3.66 -4.86
CA TRP A 85 -1.85 3.13 -5.95
C TRP A 85 -0.99 4.19 -6.64
N LEU A 86 -1.50 5.41 -6.81
CA LEU A 86 -0.71 6.54 -7.35
C LEU A 86 0.45 6.89 -6.41
N VAL A 87 0.21 6.94 -5.10
CA VAL A 87 1.25 7.19 -4.10
C VAL A 87 2.29 6.07 -4.11
N ILE A 88 1.87 4.80 -4.14
CA ILE A 88 2.80 3.66 -4.22
C ILE A 88 3.66 3.75 -5.49
N ALA A 89 3.04 3.99 -6.66
CA ALA A 89 3.78 4.13 -7.91
C ALA A 89 4.78 5.28 -7.86
N PHE A 90 4.40 6.41 -7.29
CA PHE A 90 5.28 7.56 -7.10
C PHE A 90 6.44 7.25 -6.14
N MET A 91 6.18 6.57 -5.02
CA MET A 91 7.23 6.14 -4.08
C MET A 91 8.20 5.15 -4.73
N VAL A 92 7.71 4.20 -5.52
CA VAL A 92 8.55 3.25 -6.28
C VAL A 92 9.42 3.99 -7.30
N TYR A 93 8.83 4.92 -8.05
CA TYR A 93 9.58 5.77 -8.98
C TYR A 93 10.70 6.53 -8.26
N LEU A 94 10.38 7.16 -7.12
CA LEU A 94 11.35 7.89 -6.32
C LEU A 94 12.48 6.99 -5.82
N ILE A 95 12.16 5.78 -5.34
CA ILE A 95 13.16 4.79 -4.92
C ILE A 95 14.12 4.47 -6.07
N ILE A 96 13.63 4.21 -7.28
CA ILE A 96 14.46 3.85 -8.43
C ILE A 96 15.38 5.01 -8.84
N VAL A 97 14.89 6.23 -8.78
CA VAL A 97 15.67 7.43 -9.13
C VAL A 97 16.73 7.72 -8.06
N THR A 98 16.34 7.73 -6.78
CA THR A 98 17.25 8.03 -5.66
C THR A 98 18.28 6.93 -5.42
N ALA A 99 17.95 5.66 -5.68
CA ALA A 99 18.91 4.56 -5.54
C ALA A 99 20.16 4.74 -6.43
N ARG A 100 20.04 5.44 -7.56
CA ARG A 100 21.17 5.74 -8.45
C ARG A 100 22.08 6.85 -7.93
N THR A 101 21.59 7.68 -7.01
CA THR A 101 22.34 8.82 -6.44
C THR A 101 22.98 8.50 -5.10
N ILE A 102 22.70 7.33 -4.52
CA ILE A 102 23.36 6.89 -3.27
C ILE A 102 24.83 6.62 -3.60
N THR A 103 25.71 7.47 -3.07
CA THR A 103 27.16 7.27 -3.16
C THR A 103 27.53 5.93 -2.55
N LYS A 104 28.25 5.09 -3.31
CA LYS A 104 28.74 3.78 -2.82
C LYS A 104 29.47 3.99 -1.50
N ILE A 105 28.95 3.39 -0.42
CA ILE A 105 29.66 3.32 0.86
C ILE A 105 30.92 2.48 0.60
N TRP A 106 32.09 3.09 0.77
CA TRP A 106 33.36 2.43 0.58
C TRP A 106 33.50 1.26 1.56
N ASP A 107 33.82 0.07 1.03
CA ASP A 107 34.08 -1.12 1.84
C ASP A 107 35.60 -1.29 2.01
N PRO A 108 36.15 -1.28 3.24
CA PRO A 108 37.58 -1.49 3.46
C PRO A 108 38.08 -2.83 2.92
N TYR A 109 37.21 -3.85 2.87
CA TYR A 109 37.57 -5.17 2.35
C TYR A 109 37.59 -5.22 0.81
N ASP A 110 37.01 -4.23 0.10
CA ASP A 110 37.09 -4.15 -1.37
C ASP A 110 38.53 -4.02 -1.85
N VAL A 111 39.39 -3.32 -1.08
CA VAL A 111 40.81 -3.13 -1.43
C VAL A 111 41.60 -4.44 -1.30
N LEU A 112 41.17 -5.31 -0.40
CA LEU A 112 41.79 -6.61 -0.12
C LEU A 112 41.19 -7.73 -0.99
N GLY A 113 40.13 -7.46 -1.75
CA GLY A 113 39.44 -8.46 -2.58
C GLY A 113 38.77 -9.60 -1.79
N VAL A 114 38.58 -9.41 -0.48
CA VAL A 114 37.96 -10.41 0.41
C VAL A 114 36.53 -10.04 0.74
N SER A 115 35.67 -11.05 0.84
CA SER A 115 34.31 -10.88 1.35
C SER A 115 34.34 -10.44 2.82
N ARG A 116 33.36 -9.61 3.25
CA ARG A 116 33.15 -9.27 4.68
C ARG A 116 32.97 -10.49 5.58
N SER A 117 32.57 -11.63 5.01
CA SER A 117 32.41 -12.90 5.72
C SER A 117 33.66 -13.78 5.67
N ALA A 118 34.80 -13.28 5.19
CA ALA A 118 36.04 -14.06 5.08
C ALA A 118 36.59 -14.42 6.46
N THR A 119 36.90 -15.71 6.65
CA THR A 119 37.45 -16.23 7.90
C THR A 119 38.90 -15.78 8.07
N GLU A 120 39.40 -15.61 9.31
CA GLU A 120 40.80 -15.20 9.56
C GLU A 120 41.85 -16.02 8.80
N LYS A 121 41.58 -17.30 8.51
CA LYS A 121 42.44 -18.17 7.69
C LYS A 121 42.56 -17.70 6.23
N GLN A 122 41.49 -17.21 5.63
CA GLN A 122 41.48 -16.68 4.26
C GLN A 122 42.16 -15.30 4.18
N ILE A 123 42.11 -14.52 5.26
CA ILE A 123 42.82 -13.24 5.36
C ILE A 123 44.33 -13.48 5.53
N LYS A 124 44.73 -14.53 6.25
CA LYS A 124 46.14 -14.90 6.48
C LYS A 124 46.81 -15.65 5.33
N SER A 125 46.06 -16.11 4.32
CA SER A 125 46.61 -16.83 3.16
C SER A 125 46.68 -15.99 1.88
N LEU A 126 46.32 -14.70 1.96
CA LEU A 126 46.63 -13.68 0.96
C LEU A 126 48.08 -13.21 1.13
#